data_AF-A0A411Z6V4-F1
#
_entry.id   AF-A0A411Z6V4-F1
#
_cell.length_a   1.000
_cell.length_b   1.000
_cell.length_c   1.000
_cell.angle_alpha   90.00
_cell.angle_beta   90.00
_cell.angle_gamma   90.00
#
_symmetry.space_group_name_H-M   'P 1'
#
loop_
_entity.id
_entity.type
_entity.pdbx_description
1 polymer ?
#
loop_
_entity_poly.entity_id
_entity_poly.type
_entity_poly.pdbx_seq_one_letter_code
_entity_poly.pdbx_strand_id
1 'polypeptide(L)' 'MVKEAPKYGPTRGEYLIRLVISLGGLGLLAFAIAFRGWPEGPGLVEVVGFAGLFFGGSALMAVRRLRR' A
#
# COMPACT_ATOMS: atom_id res chain seq x y z
N MET A 1 6.92 -1.86 -26.64
CA MET A 1 5.52 -1.38 -26.59
C MET A 1 5.49 -0.11 -25.77
N VAL A 2 5.48 1.05 -26.43
CA VAL A 2 5.30 2.33 -25.74
C VAL A 2 3.81 2.46 -25.46
N LYS A 3 3.41 2.44 -24.17
CA LYS A 3 2.02 2.58 -23.76
C LYS A 3 1.83 4.01 -23.27
N GLU A 4 1.37 4.89 -24.15
CA GLU A 4 1.10 6.28 -23.77
C GLU A 4 0.06 6.32 -22.63
N ALA A 5 0.40 7.03 -21.55
CA ALA A 5 -0.48 7.23 -20.41
C ALA A 5 -1.56 8.28 -20.75
N PRO A 6 -2.81 8.11 -20.28
CA PRO A 6 -3.94 8.94 -20.65
C PRO A 6 -3.82 10.37 -20.08
N LYS A 7 -4.37 11.35 -20.82
CA LYS A 7 -4.31 12.79 -20.56
C LYS A 7 -4.84 13.23 -19.18
N TYR A 8 -5.66 12.41 -18.49
CA TYR A 8 -6.00 12.58 -17.08
C TYR A 8 -6.24 11.24 -16.37
N GLY A 9 -5.48 10.99 -15.30
CA GLY A 9 -5.66 9.88 -14.34
C GLY A 9 -4.72 8.68 -14.53
N PRO A 10 -4.43 7.90 -13.48
CA PRO A 10 -3.55 6.74 -13.60
C PRO A 10 -4.17 5.63 -14.45
N THR A 11 -3.33 4.94 -15.22
CA THR A 11 -3.68 3.72 -15.96
C THR A 11 -4.01 2.56 -15.02
N ARG A 12 -4.73 1.55 -15.53
CA ARG A 12 -4.97 0.29 -14.81
C ARG A 12 -3.66 -0.39 -14.36
N GLY A 13 -2.61 -0.32 -15.18
CA GLY A 13 -1.30 -0.88 -14.85
C GLY A 13 -0.66 -0.19 -13.64
N GLU A 14 -0.72 1.14 -13.57
CA GLU A 14 -0.18 1.90 -12.44
C GLU A 14 -0.96 1.64 -11.15
N TYR A 15 -2.29 1.46 -11.22
CA TYR A 15 -3.06 1.01 -10.06
C TYR A 15 -2.67 -0.39 -9.61
N LEU A 16 -2.38 -1.30 -10.54
CA LEU A 16 -1.92 -2.65 -10.20
C LEU A 16 -0.56 -2.63 -9.51
N ILE A 17 0.38 -1.82 -10.01
CA ILE A 17 1.70 -1.63 -9.39
C ILE A 17 1.55 -1.04 -7.99
N ARG A 18 0.74 0.02 -7.85
CA ARG A 18 0.43 0.63 -6.54
C ARG A 18 -0.15 -0.39 -5.58
N LEU A 19 -1.04 -1.27 -6.06
CA LEU A 19 -1.63 -2.31 -5.24
C LEU A 19 -0.58 -3.33 -4.79
N VAL A 20 0.25 -3.84 -5.69
CA VAL A 20 1.31 -4.81 -5.37
C VAL A 20 2.29 -4.23 -4.35
N ILE A 21 2.74 -2.99 -4.56
CA ILE A 21 3.65 -2.31 -3.62
C ILE A 21 2.98 -2.13 -2.26
N SER A 22 1.70 -1.73 -2.24
CA SER A 22 0.97 -1.53 -0.98
C SER A 22 0.76 -2.84 -0.22
N LEU A 23 0.44 -3.93 -0.92
CA LEU A 23 0.33 -5.26 -0.32
C LEU A 23 1.69 -5.76 0.16
N GLY A 24 2.77 -5.51 -0.58
CA GLY A 24 4.14 -5.81 -0.15
C GLY A 24 4.51 -5.06 1.13
N GLY A 25 4.23 -3.75 1.19
CA GLY A 25 4.47 -2.92 2.38
C GLY A 25 3.68 -3.38 3.60
N LEU A 26 2.38 -3.68 3.44
CA LEU A 26 1.56 -4.26 4.52
C LEU A 26 2.05 -5.65 4.93
N GLY A 27 2.47 -6.48 3.97
CA GLY A 27 3.03 -7.80 4.22
C GLY A 27 4.31 -7.73 5.05
N LEU A 28 5.22 -6.80 4.72
CA LEU A 28 6.44 -6.57 5.49
C LEU A 28 6.14 -5.99 6.88
N LEU A 29 5.14 -5.11 7.02
CA LEU A 29 4.70 -4.60 8.31
C LEU A 29 4.14 -5.73 9.19
N ALA A 30 3.26 -6.56 8.64
CA ALA A 30 2.70 -7.72 9.33
C ALA A 30 3.79 -8.73 9.70
N PHE A 31 4.74 -8.99 8.80
CA PHE A 31 5.91 -9.81 9.08
C PHE A 31 6.75 -9.23 10.21
N ALA A 32 7.04 -7.93 10.19
CA ALA A 32 7.81 -7.29 11.25
C ALA A 32 7.12 -7.45 12.61
N ILE A 33 5.80 -7.24 12.69
CA ILE A 33 5.01 -7.43 13.92
C ILE A 33 5.01 -8.89 14.36
N ALA A 34 4.87 -9.84 13.44
CA ALA A 34 4.85 -11.27 13.76
C ALA A 34 6.18 -11.77 14.33
N PHE A 35 7.31 -11.26 13.85
CA PHE A 35 8.65 -11.72 14.26
C PHE A 35 9.30 -10.88 15.36
N ARG A 36 8.97 -9.58 15.46
CA ARG A 36 9.52 -8.67 16.48
C ARG A 36 8.53 -8.36 17.61
N GLY A 37 7.29 -8.80 17.48
CA GLY A 37 6.22 -8.49 18.43
C GLY A 37 5.55 -7.14 18.14
N TRP A 38 4.55 -6.83 18.96
CA TRP A 38 3.83 -5.58 18.87
C TRP A 38 4.70 -4.42 19.36
N PRO A 39 4.91 -3.36 18.55
CA PRO A 39 5.75 -2.25 18.99
C PRO A 39 5.09 -1.51 20.16
N GLU A 40 5.89 -1.21 21.18
CA GLU A 40 5.47 -0.42 22.34
C GLU A 40 5.87 1.05 22.17
N GLY A 41 5.11 1.95 22.81
CA GLY A 41 5.40 3.38 22.78
C GLY A 41 5.16 4.05 21.41
N PRO A 42 5.91 5.12 21.07
CA PRO A 42 5.65 5.93 19.88
C PRO A 42 5.71 5.17 18.56
N GLY A 43 6.55 4.13 18.49
CA GLY A 43 6.75 3.32 17.28
C GLY A 43 5.47 2.64 16.77
N LEU A 44 4.48 2.41 17.65
CA LEU A 44 3.16 1.92 17.26
C LEU A 44 2.45 2.92 16.36
N VAL A 45 2.36 4.19 16.79
CA VAL A 45 1.66 5.23 16.04
C VAL A 45 2.46 5.61 14.80
N GLU A 46 3.77 5.75 14.95
CA GLU A 46 4.65 6.21 13.87
C GLU A 46 4.82 5.15 12.78
N VAL A 47 5.15 3.92 13.15
CA VAL A 47 5.44 2.88 12.15
C VAL A 47 4.18 2.16 11.76
N VAL A 48 3.44 1.60 12.71
CA VAL A 48 2.23 0.80 12.39
C VAL A 48 1.10 1.72 11.93
N GLY A 49 0.91 2.86 12.61
CA GLY A 49 -0.11 3.85 12.24
C GLY A 49 0.13 4.44 10.86
N PHE A 50 1.26 5.12 10.62
CA PHE A 50 1.49 5.73 9.31
C PHE A 50 1.69 4.71 8.20
N ALA A 51 2.44 3.61 8.39
CA ALA A 51 2.60 2.61 7.34
C ALA A 51 1.27 1.91 7.05
N GLY A 52 0.49 1.56 8.08
CA GLY A 52 -0.84 0.97 7.94
C GLY A 52 -1.80 1.90 7.20
N LEU A 53 -1.85 3.18 7.57
CA LEU A 53 -2.70 4.17 6.88
C LEU A 53 -2.24 4.41 5.44
N PHE A 54 -0.93 4.54 5.21
CA PHE A 54 -0.39 4.84 3.89
C PHE A 54 -0.58 3.66 2.94
N PHE A 55 -0.10 2.48 3.30
CA PHE A 55 -0.20 1.29 2.45
C PHE A 55 -1.62 0.73 2.44
N GLY A 56 -2.32 0.69 3.57
CA GLY A 56 -3.71 0.26 3.65
C GLY A 56 -4.65 1.17 2.86
N GLY A 57 -4.55 2.48 3.05
CA GLY A 57 -5.32 3.46 2.30
C GLY A 57 -5.04 3.39 0.80
N SER A 58 -3.76 3.31 0.42
CA SER A 58 -3.34 3.17 -0.99
C SER A 58 -3.84 1.89 -1.64
N ALA A 59 -3.74 0.74 -0.95
CA ALA A 59 -4.26 -0.53 -1.41
C ALA A 59 -5.78 -0.48 -1.61
N LEU A 60 -6.52 0.05 -0.63
CA LEU A 60 -7.97 0.17 -0.70
C LEU A 60 -8.42 1.05 -1.88
N MET A 61 -7.75 2.18 -2.10
CA MET A 61 -8.05 3.06 -3.25
C MET A 61 -7.74 2.37 -4.58
N ALA A 62 -6.60 1.68 -4.67
CA ALA A 62 -6.21 0.94 -5.88
C ALA A 62 -7.18 -0.20 -6.19
N VAL A 63 -7.56 -1.02 -5.20
CA VAL A 63 -8.56 -2.09 -5.35
C VAL A 63 -9.90 -1.53 -5.77
N ARG A 64 -10.38 -0.46 -5.11
CA ARG A 64 -11.65 0.19 -5.46
C ARG A 64 -11.67 0.71 -6.89
N ARG A 65 -10.52 1.15 -7.42
CA ARG A 65 -10.43 1.66 -8.80
C ARG A 65 -10.23 0.54 -9.83
N LEU A 66 -9.55 -0.55 -9.49
CA LEU A 66 -9.41 -1.72 -10.35
C LEU A 66 -10.72 -2.52 -10.48
N ARG A 67 -11.57 -2.49 -9.45
CA ARG A 67 -12.89 -3.12 -9.44
C ARG A 67 -13.99 -2.31 -10.16
N ARG A 68 -13.77 -1.02 -10.42
CA ARG A 68 -14.68 -0.16 -11.20
C ARG A 68 -14.24 -0.11 -12.66
#